data_AF-A0A7C9DH49-F1
#
_entry.id   AF-A0A7C9DH49-F1
#
_cell.length_a   1.000
_cell.length_b   1.000
_cell.length_c   1.000
_cell.angle_alpha   90.00
_cell.angle_beta   90.00
_cell.angle_gamma   90.00
#
_symmetry.space_group_name_H-M   'P 1'
#
loop_
_entity.id
_entity.type
_entity.pdbx_description
1 polymer ?
#
loop_
_entity_poly.entity_id
_entity_poly.type
_entity_poly.pdbx_seq_one_letter_code
_entity_poly.pdbx_strand_id
1 'polypeptide(L)'
;MEGPPGSAAAGPSYTLHPAKYSCEDILFCVDVDNESMVEMKNTGPNGRPITRLDSIKQSILLFINAKLTMNPDHRFAFAALGKTASWILLYCRSSVQPHFQWPANQKLFTFDVIYLHDKPGPDNCPQKVYDALVEALEHVTEYEGYIYESGQGLQRVLFRQMCLLLSHPQQRCMQDDLNLPMALTKKVPTTDSAQGEDNLRVSSQ
;
A
#
# COMPACT_ATOMS: atom_id res chain seq x y z
N MET A 1 -41.85 42.85 24.85
CA MET A 1 -40.59 42.36 25.46
C MET A 1 -40.10 41.23 24.59
N GLU A 2 -39.26 41.53 23.60
CA GLU A 2 -38.55 40.51 22.82
C GLU A 2 -37.18 40.30 23.49
N GLY A 3 -36.87 39.05 23.84
CA GLY A 3 -35.59 38.66 24.43
C GLY A 3 -34.48 38.61 23.36
N PRO A 4 -33.21 38.78 23.73
CA PRO A 4 -32.12 38.80 22.78
C PRO A 4 -31.90 37.41 22.17
N PRO A 5 -31.48 37.32 20.89
CA PRO A 5 -31.19 36.04 20.25
C PRO A 5 -29.97 35.38 20.92
N GLY A 6 -30.15 34.12 21.29
CA GLY A 6 -29.09 33.28 21.86
C GLY A 6 -27.93 33.13 20.86
N SER A 7 -26.75 33.58 21.29
CA SER A 7 -25.49 33.31 20.61
C SER A 7 -25.24 31.80 20.61
N ALA A 8 -25.39 31.15 19.46
CA ALA A 8 -24.97 29.78 19.26
C ALA A 8 -23.44 29.74 19.39
N ALA A 9 -22.95 29.21 20.52
CA ALA A 9 -21.53 29.01 20.74
C ALA A 9 -20.97 28.11 19.63
N ALA A 10 -20.12 28.68 18.77
CA ALA A 10 -19.37 27.93 17.79
C ALA A 10 -18.55 26.87 18.53
N GLY A 11 -18.74 25.59 18.19
CA GLY A 11 -17.95 24.50 18.74
C GLY A 11 -16.45 24.74 18.50
N PRO A 12 -15.57 24.14 19.32
CA PRO A 12 -14.13 24.36 19.20
C PRO A 12 -13.67 24.03 17.78
N SER A 13 -13.01 25.01 17.15
CA SER A 13 -12.32 24.84 15.88
C SER A 13 -11.35 23.67 16.00
N TYR A 14 -11.56 22.62 15.21
CA TYR A 14 -10.59 21.56 15.06
C TYR A 14 -9.33 22.12 14.39
N THR A 15 -8.23 22.18 15.14
CA THR A 15 -6.94 22.65 14.64
C THR A 15 -5.94 21.51 14.72
N LEU A 16 -5.49 21.04 13.56
CA LEU A 16 -4.40 20.07 13.46
C LEU A 16 -3.08 20.78 13.73
N HIS A 17 -2.29 20.26 14.67
CA HIS A 17 -0.92 20.70 14.85
C HIS A 17 -0.09 20.29 13.61
N PRO A 18 0.69 21.20 13.02
CA PRO A 18 1.61 20.85 11.95
C PRO A 18 2.62 19.82 12.46
N ALA A 19 2.53 18.57 11.98
CA ALA A 19 3.54 17.55 12.21
C ALA A 19 4.51 17.56 11.02
N LYS A 20 5.82 17.59 11.28
CA LYS A 20 6.81 17.37 10.22
C LYS A 20 6.77 15.89 9.84
N TYR A 21 6.66 15.62 8.54
CA TYR A 21 6.89 14.27 8.03
C TYR A 21 8.36 13.93 8.26
N SER A 22 8.62 12.86 9.01
CA SER A 22 9.96 12.31 9.15
C SER A 22 10.49 11.95 7.75
N CYS A 23 11.75 12.30 7.49
CA CYS A 23 12.42 11.82 6.28
C CYS A 23 12.73 10.33 6.42
N GLU A 24 12.86 9.67 5.28
CA GLU A 24 13.11 8.22 5.17
C GLU A 24 14.32 7.99 4.27
N ASP A 25 15.14 6.99 4.59
CA ASP A 25 16.11 6.44 3.64
C ASP A 25 15.48 5.20 3.01
N ILE A 26 15.09 5.29 1.74
CA ILE A 26 14.34 4.22 1.06
C ILE A 26 15.30 3.45 0.14
N LEU A 27 15.45 2.15 0.40
CA LEU A 27 16.20 1.21 -0.42
C LEU A 27 15.26 0.39 -1.30
N PHE A 28 15.46 0.46 -2.62
CA PHE A 28 14.79 -0.45 -3.54
C PHE A 28 15.65 -1.68 -3.83
N CYS A 29 15.12 -2.85 -3.52
CA CYS A 29 15.68 -4.13 -3.93
C CYS A 29 14.84 -4.66 -5.10
N VAL A 30 15.42 -4.80 -6.28
CA VAL A 30 14.69 -5.27 -7.47
C VAL A 30 15.27 -6.59 -7.92
N ASP A 31 14.43 -7.61 -7.98
CA ASP A 31 14.78 -8.90 -8.59
C ASP A 31 14.83 -8.77 -10.11
N VAL A 32 16.01 -9.01 -10.67
CA VAL A 32 16.30 -8.85 -12.11
C VAL A 32 16.45 -10.19 -12.83
N ASP A 33 15.86 -11.25 -12.27
CA ASP A 33 15.87 -12.58 -12.88
C ASP A 33 15.11 -12.64 -14.22
N ASN A 34 15.20 -13.76 -14.94
CA ASN A 34 14.47 -13.97 -16.18
C ASN A 34 12.95 -13.85 -15.99
N GLU A 35 12.41 -14.24 -14.83
CA GLU A 35 10.99 -14.04 -14.51
C GLU A 35 10.60 -12.54 -14.47
N SER A 36 11.56 -11.62 -14.28
CA SER A 36 11.30 -10.16 -14.37
C SER A 36 11.15 -9.66 -15.82
N MET A 37 11.61 -10.45 -16.80
CA MET A 37 11.52 -10.14 -18.23
C MET A 37 10.21 -10.61 -18.86
N VAL A 38 9.36 -11.32 -18.10
CA VAL A 38 8.03 -11.78 -18.56
C VAL A 38 7.15 -10.58 -18.89
N GLU A 39 6.43 -10.67 -20.02
CA GLU A 39 5.50 -9.65 -20.46
C GLU A 39 4.28 -9.57 -19.54
N MET A 40 3.84 -8.34 -19.29
CA MET A 40 2.63 -8.05 -18.55
C MET A 40 1.42 -8.15 -19.50
N LYS A 41 0.23 -8.44 -18.96
CA LYS A 41 -0.98 -8.67 -19.77
C LYS A 41 -1.45 -7.46 -20.59
N ASN A 42 -1.02 -6.26 -20.21
CA ASN A 42 -1.34 -5.04 -20.94
C ASN A 42 -0.12 -4.60 -21.74
N THR A 43 -0.34 -4.20 -22.98
CA THR A 43 0.68 -3.50 -23.76
C THR A 43 0.92 -2.10 -23.22
N GLY A 44 2.18 -1.68 -23.18
CA GLY A 44 2.59 -0.31 -22.88
C GLY A 44 2.16 0.69 -23.96
N PRO A 45 2.66 1.93 -23.88
CA PRO A 45 2.35 2.98 -24.85
C PRO A 45 2.54 2.50 -26.29
N ASN A 46 1.56 2.79 -27.15
CA ASN A 46 1.55 2.40 -28.57
C ASN A 46 1.49 0.89 -28.84
N GLY A 47 0.96 0.10 -27.90
CA GLY A 47 0.76 -1.35 -28.12
C GLY A 47 2.03 -2.18 -28.00
N ARG A 48 3.16 -1.59 -27.54
CA ARG A 48 4.39 -2.35 -27.33
C ARG A 48 4.26 -3.26 -26.12
N PRO A 49 4.70 -4.53 -26.18
CA PRO A 49 4.79 -5.35 -24.99
C PRO A 49 5.65 -4.66 -23.93
N ILE A 50 5.27 -4.83 -22.66
CA ILE A 50 5.97 -4.26 -21.52
C ILE A 50 6.28 -5.37 -20.52
N THR A 51 7.54 -5.47 -20.11
CA THR A 51 7.96 -6.49 -19.14
C THR A 51 7.60 -6.08 -17.71
N ARG A 52 7.66 -7.03 -16.76
CA ARG A 52 7.57 -6.71 -15.32
C ARG A 52 8.66 -5.70 -14.93
N LEU A 53 9.88 -5.89 -15.40
CA LEU A 53 11.01 -5.00 -15.13
C LEU A 53 10.79 -3.58 -15.68
N ASP A 54 10.25 -3.44 -16.89
CA ASP A 54 9.92 -2.11 -17.45
C ASP A 54 8.84 -1.41 -16.63
N SER A 55 7.86 -2.16 -16.16
CA SER A 55 6.78 -1.65 -15.32
C SER A 55 7.26 -1.24 -13.93
N ILE A 56 8.17 -2.03 -13.35
CA ILE A 56 8.88 -1.74 -12.10
C ILE A 56 9.65 -0.43 -12.23
N LYS A 57 10.43 -0.23 -13.30
CA LYS A 57 11.18 1.02 -13.54
C LYS A 57 10.25 2.22 -13.56
N GLN A 58 9.13 2.12 -14.30
CA GLN A 58 8.15 3.20 -14.40
C GLN A 58 7.48 3.49 -13.04
N SER A 59 7.14 2.45 -12.27
CA SER A 59 6.52 2.63 -10.96
C SER A 59 7.47 3.21 -9.92
N ILE A 60 8.76 2.86 -9.95
CA ILE A 60 9.78 3.47 -9.08
C ILE A 60 9.93 4.95 -9.40
N LEU A 61 9.96 5.33 -10.69
CA LEU A 61 10.04 6.73 -11.09
C LEU A 61 8.84 7.52 -10.55
N LEU A 62 7.62 6.98 -10.68
CA LEU A 62 6.42 7.60 -10.13
C LEU A 62 6.52 7.75 -8.60
N PHE A 63 6.96 6.71 -7.91
CA PHE A 63 7.10 6.69 -6.46
C PHE A 63 8.09 7.75 -5.96
N ILE A 64 9.28 7.81 -6.54
CA ILE A 64 10.34 8.76 -6.14
C ILE A 64 9.84 10.20 -6.31
N ASN A 65 9.25 10.52 -7.47
CA ASN A 65 8.71 11.86 -7.71
C ASN A 65 7.61 12.23 -6.69
N ALA A 66 6.72 11.29 -6.36
CA ALA A 66 5.69 11.52 -5.36
C ALA A 66 6.27 11.76 -3.96
N LYS A 67 7.23 10.94 -3.51
CA LYS A 67 7.89 11.11 -2.21
C LYS A 67 8.67 12.43 -2.13
N LEU A 68 9.46 12.78 -3.14
CA LEU A 68 10.17 14.07 -3.18
C LEU A 68 9.21 15.27 -3.15
N THR A 69 8.02 15.14 -3.74
CA THR A 69 6.97 16.18 -3.65
C THR A 69 6.42 16.31 -2.23
N MET A 70 6.30 15.21 -1.48
CA MET A 70 5.84 15.22 -0.09
C MET A 70 6.89 15.78 0.87
N ASN A 71 8.15 15.37 0.71
CA ASN A 71 9.28 15.88 1.47
C ASN A 71 10.56 15.78 0.61
N PRO A 72 11.22 16.91 0.27
CA PRO A 72 12.41 16.90 -0.58
C PRO A 72 13.65 16.26 0.09
N ASP A 73 13.63 16.06 1.41
CA ASP A 73 14.74 15.46 2.17
C ASP A 73 14.72 13.92 2.16
N HIS A 74 13.74 13.29 1.50
CA HIS A 74 13.77 11.83 1.30
C HIS A 74 15.00 11.42 0.48
N ARG A 75 15.71 10.40 0.95
CA ARG A 75 16.88 9.85 0.27
C ARG A 75 16.53 8.49 -0.32
N PHE A 76 16.89 8.30 -1.57
CA PHE A 76 16.65 7.05 -2.28
C PHE A 76 17.98 6.42 -2.63
N ALA A 77 18.07 5.12 -2.45
CA ALA A 77 19.23 4.36 -2.85
C ALA A 77 18.80 3.16 -3.70
N PHE A 78 19.55 2.93 -4.76
CA PHE A 78 19.74 1.60 -5.32
C PHE A 78 21.01 1.03 -4.65
N ALA A 79 20.93 0.84 -3.32
CA ALA A 79 22.02 0.67 -2.32
C ALA A 79 23.04 1.84 -2.27
N ALA A 80 23.43 2.46 -1.14
CA ALA A 80 23.87 1.95 0.18
C ALA A 80 23.32 2.74 1.40
N LEU A 81 23.51 2.19 2.61
CA LEU A 81 22.80 2.50 3.88
C LEU A 81 23.21 3.78 4.65
N GLY A 82 22.19 4.41 5.28
CA GLY A 82 22.26 5.45 6.33
C GLY A 82 21.71 4.98 7.70
N LYS A 83 21.28 5.92 8.57
CA LYS A 83 20.93 5.65 9.99
C LYS A 83 19.50 5.14 10.24
N THR A 84 18.56 5.31 9.30
CA THR A 84 17.16 4.83 9.38
C THR A 84 16.70 4.40 8.00
N ALA A 85 16.32 3.13 7.79
CA ALA A 85 16.02 2.61 6.46
C ALA A 85 14.59 2.04 6.33
N SER A 86 13.96 2.26 5.17
CA SER A 86 12.78 1.53 4.70
C SER A 86 13.20 0.75 3.45
N TRP A 87 12.88 -0.53 3.38
CA TRP A 87 13.28 -1.41 2.29
C TRP A 87 12.04 -1.84 1.51
N ILE A 88 12.04 -1.61 0.20
CA ILE A 88 10.98 -2.06 -0.70
C ILE A 88 11.60 -3.12 -1.62
N LEU A 89 11.20 -4.38 -1.45
CA LEU A 89 11.59 -5.48 -2.32
C LEU A 89 10.53 -5.72 -3.41
N LEU A 90 10.96 -5.66 -4.65
CA LEU A 90 10.19 -6.05 -5.83
C LEU A 90 10.72 -7.42 -6.28
N TYR A 91 10.02 -8.50 -5.89
CA TYR A 91 10.45 -9.88 -6.14
C TYR A 91 9.66 -10.50 -7.28
N CYS A 92 10.33 -11.20 -8.20
CA CYS A 92 9.70 -11.75 -9.41
C CYS A 92 9.84 -13.26 -9.56
N ARG A 93 10.79 -13.92 -8.87
CA ARG A 93 10.98 -15.37 -8.92
C ARG A 93 9.86 -16.11 -8.19
N SER A 94 9.22 -17.05 -8.87
CA SER A 94 8.17 -17.91 -8.30
C SER A 94 8.61 -19.36 -8.07
N SER A 95 9.80 -19.69 -8.56
CA SER A 95 10.43 -21.01 -8.50
C SER A 95 11.47 -21.14 -7.38
N VAL A 96 11.94 -20.02 -6.82
CA VAL A 96 13.05 -19.97 -5.86
C VAL A 96 12.62 -19.14 -4.66
N GLN A 97 12.88 -19.64 -3.44
CA GLN A 97 12.69 -18.85 -2.23
C GLN A 97 13.83 -17.84 -2.09
N PRO A 98 13.54 -16.62 -1.63
CA PRO A 98 14.60 -15.69 -1.25
C PRO A 98 15.38 -16.25 -0.06
N HIS A 99 16.72 -16.21 -0.14
CA HIS A 99 17.58 -16.54 1.00
C HIS A 99 17.99 -15.25 1.72
N PHE A 100 17.70 -15.16 3.01
CA PHE A 100 18.03 -14.00 3.80
C PHE A 100 19.06 -14.34 4.89
N GLN A 101 20.01 -13.43 5.12
CA GLN A 101 20.97 -13.53 6.22
C GLN A 101 20.85 -12.29 7.09
N TRP A 102 20.02 -12.37 8.11
CA TRP A 102 19.76 -11.25 9.01
C TRP A 102 20.62 -11.34 10.27
N PRO A 103 21.22 -10.22 10.74
CA PRO A 103 21.79 -10.17 12.08
C PRO A 103 20.66 -10.42 13.10
N ALA A 104 20.83 -11.41 13.97
CA ALA A 104 19.85 -11.66 15.02
C ALA A 104 19.70 -10.43 15.94
N ASN A 105 18.46 -10.07 16.27
CA ASN A 105 18.06 -9.05 17.26
C ASN A 105 18.13 -7.57 16.85
N GLN A 106 18.07 -7.23 15.56
CA GLN A 106 18.05 -5.84 15.11
C GLN A 106 16.85 -5.55 14.18
N LYS A 107 15.78 -4.98 14.74
CA LYS A 107 14.70 -4.35 13.98
C LYS A 107 15.08 -2.91 13.67
N LEU A 108 15.85 -2.72 12.60
CA LEU A 108 16.41 -1.41 12.22
C LEU A 108 15.71 -0.77 11.02
N PHE A 109 14.79 -1.50 10.39
CA PHE A 109 14.13 -1.05 9.17
C PHE A 109 12.69 -1.57 9.08
N THR A 110 11.92 -0.91 8.21
CA THR A 110 10.63 -1.44 7.74
C THR A 110 10.84 -2.17 6.43
N PHE A 111 10.31 -3.39 6.30
CA PHE A 111 10.43 -4.19 5.08
C PHE A 111 9.06 -4.36 4.40
N ASP A 112 8.96 -3.86 3.18
CA ASP A 112 7.80 -3.96 2.31
C ASP A 112 8.12 -4.81 1.09
N VAL A 113 7.15 -5.58 0.62
CA VAL A 113 7.30 -6.49 -0.52
C VAL A 113 6.18 -6.30 -1.54
N ILE A 114 6.55 -6.20 -2.81
CA ILE A 114 5.65 -6.49 -3.92
C ILE A 114 6.16 -7.72 -4.64
N TYR A 115 5.38 -8.80 -4.57
CA TYR A 115 5.67 -10.08 -5.18
C TYR A 115 4.87 -10.24 -6.48
N LEU A 116 5.58 -10.28 -7.61
CA LEU A 116 5.02 -10.51 -8.93
C LEU A 116 5.36 -11.94 -9.35
N HIS A 117 4.38 -12.71 -9.82
CA HIS A 117 4.62 -14.09 -10.22
C HIS A 117 3.67 -14.55 -11.32
N ASP A 118 3.96 -15.69 -11.90
CA ASP A 118 3.00 -16.42 -12.73
C ASP A 118 2.10 -17.30 -11.87
N LYS A 119 0.97 -17.71 -12.44
CA LYS A 119 0.09 -18.68 -11.78
C LYS A 119 0.86 -19.96 -11.44
N PRO A 120 0.46 -20.69 -10.38
CA PRO A 120 1.04 -21.98 -10.05
C PRO A 120 1.01 -22.94 -11.24
N GLY A 121 2.09 -23.69 -11.42
CA GLY A 121 2.34 -24.65 -12.48
C GLY A 121 3.33 -25.72 -12.03
N PRO A 122 3.75 -26.64 -12.92
CA PRO A 122 4.61 -27.76 -12.55
C PRO A 122 5.99 -27.35 -12.02
N ASP A 123 6.52 -26.23 -12.55
CA ASP A 123 7.90 -25.79 -12.31
C ASP A 123 8.01 -24.65 -11.29
N ASN A 124 6.88 -24.21 -10.69
CA ASN A 124 6.88 -23.14 -9.70
C ASN A 124 5.89 -23.40 -8.55
N CYS A 125 6.13 -22.74 -7.42
CA CYS A 125 5.23 -22.83 -6.27
C CYS A 125 5.12 -21.46 -5.59
N PRO A 126 4.30 -20.55 -6.15
CA PRO A 126 4.19 -19.18 -5.65
C PRO A 126 3.86 -19.09 -4.17
N GLN A 127 3.05 -20.01 -3.64
CA GLN A 127 2.69 -20.07 -2.22
C GLN A 127 3.92 -20.22 -1.33
N LYS A 128 4.85 -21.12 -1.65
CA LYS A 128 6.07 -21.32 -0.85
C LYS A 128 6.94 -20.07 -0.82
N VAL A 129 6.99 -19.33 -1.93
CA VAL A 129 7.72 -18.07 -2.00
C VAL A 129 7.02 -16.99 -1.18
N TYR A 130 5.70 -16.89 -1.27
CA TYR A 130 4.91 -15.97 -0.47
C TYR A 130 5.10 -16.22 1.03
N ASP A 131 5.01 -17.48 1.47
CA ASP A 131 5.20 -17.86 2.88
C ASP A 131 6.59 -17.44 3.39
N ALA A 132 7.65 -17.66 2.60
CA ALA A 132 9.01 -17.24 2.95
C ALA A 132 9.18 -15.71 3.02
N LEU A 133 8.46 -14.97 2.17
CA LEU A 133 8.45 -13.50 2.21
C LEU A 133 7.72 -13.00 3.46
N VAL A 134 6.57 -13.58 3.80
CA VAL A 134 5.82 -13.27 5.04
C VAL A 134 6.69 -13.53 6.27
N GLU A 135 7.33 -14.69 6.35
CA GLU A 135 8.26 -15.02 7.43
C GLU A 135 9.36 -13.95 7.55
N ALA A 136 9.96 -13.53 6.43
CA ALA A 136 10.96 -12.48 6.45
C ALA A 136 10.43 -11.14 6.98
N LEU A 137 9.23 -10.72 6.56
CA LEU A 137 8.56 -9.52 7.07
C LEU A 137 8.38 -9.58 8.58
N GLU A 138 7.87 -10.69 9.12
CA GLU A 138 7.62 -10.85 10.56
C GLU A 138 8.91 -10.72 11.39
N HIS A 139 10.03 -11.20 10.86
CA HIS A 139 11.31 -11.25 11.57
C HIS A 139 12.03 -9.89 11.62
N VAL A 140 12.07 -9.15 10.51
CA VAL A 140 13.00 -8.01 10.38
C VAL A 140 12.40 -6.65 10.69
N THR A 141 11.08 -6.56 10.65
CA THR A 141 10.39 -5.29 10.49
C THR A 141 10.12 -4.63 11.86
N GLU A 142 10.48 -3.36 11.99
CA GLU A 142 10.21 -2.53 13.18
C GLU A 142 8.73 -2.08 13.27
N TYR A 143 8.23 -1.44 12.22
CA TYR A 143 6.82 -1.03 12.05
C TYR A 143 6.14 -1.95 11.05
N GLU A 144 4.85 -2.24 11.14
CA GLU A 144 4.18 -3.20 10.24
C GLU A 144 4.60 -3.08 8.76
N GLY A 145 5.13 -4.16 8.20
CA GLY A 145 5.55 -4.29 6.82
C GLY A 145 4.37 -4.69 5.94
N TYR A 146 4.30 -4.13 4.74
CA TYR A 146 3.24 -4.43 3.78
C TYR A 146 3.73 -5.43 2.74
N ILE A 147 2.91 -6.45 2.46
CA ILE A 147 3.15 -7.42 1.40
C ILE A 147 2.00 -7.44 0.40
N TYR A 148 2.33 -7.26 -0.88
CA TYR A 148 1.38 -7.28 -1.98
C TYR A 148 1.75 -8.33 -3.01
N GLU A 149 0.82 -9.21 -3.37
CA GLU A 149 0.98 -10.21 -4.42
C GLU A 149 0.26 -9.80 -5.72
N SER A 150 0.82 -10.15 -6.88
CA SER A 150 0.13 -10.03 -8.16
C SER A 150 0.52 -11.15 -9.14
N GLY A 151 -0.36 -12.16 -9.25
CA GLY A 151 -0.27 -13.24 -10.24
C GLY A 151 -0.88 -12.93 -11.61
N GLN A 152 -1.44 -11.72 -11.80
CA GLN A 152 -2.21 -11.37 -12.99
C GLN A 152 -1.41 -10.57 -14.02
N GLY A 153 -0.23 -10.06 -13.68
CA GLY A 153 0.60 -9.28 -14.59
C GLY A 153 -0.07 -8.00 -15.11
N LEU A 154 -0.94 -7.35 -14.32
CA LEU A 154 -1.58 -6.10 -14.71
C LEU A 154 -0.80 -4.89 -14.20
N GLN A 155 -0.39 -4.00 -15.10
CA GLN A 155 0.44 -2.83 -14.75
C GLN A 155 -0.24 -1.90 -13.75
N ARG A 156 -1.54 -1.68 -13.93
CA ARG A 156 -2.33 -0.86 -13.02
C ARG A 156 -2.33 -1.38 -11.58
N VAL A 157 -2.23 -2.70 -11.39
CA VAL A 157 -2.19 -3.31 -10.06
C VAL A 157 -0.87 -2.99 -9.37
N LEU A 158 0.26 -3.18 -10.07
CA LEU A 158 1.60 -2.81 -9.58
C LEU A 158 1.66 -1.32 -9.21
N PHE A 159 1.14 -0.44 -10.08
CA PHE A 159 1.15 1.01 -9.82
C PHE A 159 0.31 1.37 -8.60
N ARG A 160 -0.86 0.75 -8.45
CA ARG A 160 -1.70 0.94 -7.26
C ARG A 160 -0.97 0.48 -5.99
N GLN A 161 -0.32 -0.69 -6.01
CA GLN A 161 0.45 -1.22 -4.88
C GLN A 161 1.62 -0.30 -4.53
N MET A 162 2.37 0.19 -5.51
CA MET A 162 3.43 1.17 -5.30
C MET A 162 2.91 2.49 -4.69
N CYS A 163 1.73 2.97 -5.11
CA CYS A 163 1.12 4.14 -4.50
C CYS A 163 0.71 3.91 -3.03
N LEU A 164 0.32 2.68 -2.66
CA LEU A 164 -0.02 2.34 -1.28
C LEU A 164 1.21 2.37 -0.36
N LEU A 165 2.40 2.11 -0.90
CA LEU A 165 3.67 2.20 -0.17
C LEU A 165 4.18 3.63 0.02
N LEU A 166 3.50 4.66 -0.50
CA LEU A 166 3.92 6.06 -0.30
C LEU A 166 3.79 6.52 1.15
N SER A 167 2.83 5.95 1.88
CA SER A 167 2.56 6.29 3.28
C SER A 167 3.74 5.92 4.18
N HIS A 168 4.18 6.87 5.00
CA HIS A 168 5.29 6.70 5.93
C HIS A 168 5.01 5.51 6.90
N PRO A 169 5.97 4.61 7.17
CA PRO A 169 5.77 3.44 8.05
C PRO A 169 5.19 3.77 9.43
N GLN A 170 5.65 4.84 10.06
CA GLN A 170 5.13 5.31 11.36
C GLN A 170 3.71 5.92 11.32
N GLN A 171 3.17 6.19 10.14
CA GLN A 171 1.89 6.91 9.96
C GLN A 171 0.81 6.08 9.27
N ARG A 172 1.20 5.00 8.58
CA ARG A 172 0.23 4.09 7.94
C ARG A 172 -0.43 3.19 8.98
N CYS A 173 -1.67 2.79 8.71
CA CYS A 173 -2.40 1.81 9.52
C CYS A 173 -1.82 0.41 9.35
N MET A 174 -2.44 -0.59 9.97
CA MET A 174 -2.18 -2.00 9.63
C MET A 174 -2.68 -2.25 8.19
N GLN A 175 -2.09 -3.22 7.49
CA GLN A 175 -2.45 -3.51 6.11
C GLN A 175 -3.93 -3.93 5.98
N ASP A 176 -4.44 -4.68 6.95
CA ASP A 176 -5.84 -5.15 7.00
C ASP A 176 -6.85 -4.01 7.21
N ASP A 177 -6.42 -2.90 7.81
CA ASP A 177 -7.26 -1.72 8.08
C ASP A 177 -7.30 -0.74 6.90
N LEU A 178 -6.58 -1.04 5.82
CA LEU A 178 -6.38 -0.11 4.72
C LEU A 178 -7.64 0.03 3.85
N ASN A 179 -8.49 0.96 4.26
CA ASN A 179 -9.68 1.35 3.53
C ASN A 179 -9.31 2.34 2.42
N LEU A 180 -9.19 1.86 1.19
CA LEU A 180 -9.08 2.78 0.06
C LEU A 180 -10.34 3.64 -0.03
N PRO A 181 -10.22 4.97 -0.15
CA PRO A 181 -11.37 5.82 -0.38
C PRO A 181 -12.11 5.32 -1.62
N MET A 182 -13.31 4.78 -1.41
CA MET A 182 -14.22 4.52 -2.51
C MET A 182 -14.47 5.85 -3.22
N ALA A 183 -14.51 5.84 -4.55
CA ALA A 183 -14.85 7.02 -5.32
C ALA A 183 -16.10 7.67 -4.71
N LEU A 184 -16.04 8.96 -4.36
CA LEU A 184 -17.15 9.68 -3.71
C LEU A 184 -18.46 9.56 -4.50
N THR A 185 -18.34 9.33 -5.81
CA THR A 185 -19.45 9.09 -6.75
C THR A 185 -20.16 7.75 -6.58
N LYS A 186 -19.63 6.81 -5.77
CA LYS A 186 -20.27 5.52 -5.46
C LYS A 186 -20.96 5.49 -4.09
N LYS A 187 -20.96 6.61 -3.35
CA LYS A 187 -21.70 6.72 -2.10
C LYS A 187 -23.18 6.94 -2.42
N VAL A 188 -23.92 5.85 -2.63
CA VAL A 188 -25.39 5.90 -2.67
C VAL A 188 -25.85 6.39 -1.29
N PRO A 189 -26.71 7.40 -1.18
CA PRO A 189 -27.24 7.80 0.12
C PRO A 189 -27.97 6.61 0.72
N THR A 190 -27.55 6.19 1.91
CA THR A 190 -28.30 5.26 2.76
C THR A 190 -29.65 5.89 3.04
N THR A 191 -30.69 5.39 2.39
CA THR A 191 -32.07 5.67 2.79
C THR A 191 -32.28 5.01 4.15
N ASP A 192 -32.24 5.80 5.21
CA ASP A 192 -32.74 5.41 6.52
C ASP A 192 -34.22 5.01 6.36
N SER A 193 -34.46 3.71 6.25
CA SER A 193 -35.80 3.16 6.36
C SER A 193 -36.11 3.00 7.85
N ALA A 194 -36.37 4.13 8.51
CA ALA A 194 -37.09 4.15 9.77
C ALA A 194 -38.56 3.85 9.47
N GLN A 195 -38.92 2.56 9.31
CA GLN A 195 -40.30 2.14 9.52
C GLN A 195 -40.42 1.77 10.99
N GLY A 196 -40.93 2.73 11.76
CA GLY A 196 -41.38 2.51 13.12
C GLY A 196 -42.55 1.53 13.11
N GLU A 197 -42.36 0.40 13.78
CA GLU A 197 -43.45 -0.28 14.46
C GLU A 197 -43.91 0.63 15.60
N ASP A 198 -45.15 1.11 15.56
CA ASP A 198 -46.08 0.85 16.67
C ASP A 198 -47.54 1.25 16.38
N ASN A 199 -48.42 0.43 16.96
CA ASN A 199 -49.75 0.75 17.50
C ASN A 199 -51.06 0.62 16.67
N LEU A 200 -51.75 -0.47 17.04
CA LEU A 200 -53.12 -0.55 17.58
C LEU A 200 -54.31 -0.76 16.63
N ARG A 201 -54.82 -1.98 16.71
CA ARG A 201 -56.21 -2.38 16.44
C ARG A 201 -57.17 -1.65 17.39
N VAL A 202 -58.21 -1.00 16.85
CA VAL A 202 -59.52 -0.85 17.51
C VAL A 202 -60.63 -0.97 16.45
N SER A 203 -61.69 -1.66 16.86
CA SER A 203 -62.87 -2.12 16.10
C SER A 203 -63.97 -1.05 15.94
N SER A 204 -64.89 -1.33 15.01
CA SER A 204 -66.29 -0.82 14.89
C SER A 204 -66.40 0.60 14.28
N GLN A 205 -67.23 0.88 13.28
CA GLN A 205 -68.57 0.40 12.88
C GLN A 205 -68.67 0.31 11.35
#